data_AF-R7G5Y3-F1
#
_entry.id   AF-R7G5Y3-F1
#
_cell.length_a   1.000
_cell.length_b   1.000
_cell.length_c   1.000
_cell.angle_alpha   90.00
_cell.angle_beta   90.00
_cell.angle_gamma   90.00
#
_symmetry.space_group_name_H-M   'P 1'
#
loop_
_entity.id
_entity.type
_entity.pdbx_description
1 polymer ?
#
loop_
_entity_poly.entity_id
_entity_poly.type
_entity_poly.pdbx_seq_one_letter_code
_entity_poly.pdbx_strand_id
1 'polypeptide(L)'
;MIPISITLFIGYILIYVFNFDFFAMVIWIFSPITDIAQTLPGFVLICFLPVLLYSFGISSWIITPITFTICLGAIAANTAAVEAGLPATNITTFEVIYCGWVFIGGQGGTLPLVLMMSRSKSQRLKAVGKATLVPSIFNINEPVIFGTPIAWNFTLIIPFLLNSLIIPIIVYLVLSAGWVSIPDTLFSIYQMPLPIATWLVCPEVQGLILFAVVVVINSLIWFPFFKAYEHQCLEEEAQQQDDFDLSLE
;
A
#
# COMPACT_ATOMS: atom_id res chain seq x y z
N MET A 1 19.86 24.00 -20.29
CA MET A 1 19.23 25.18 -19.68
C MET A 1 18.22 25.84 -20.62
N ILE A 2 18.58 26.14 -21.88
CA ILE A 2 17.66 26.74 -22.87
C ILE A 2 16.31 25.99 -23.03
N PRO A 3 16.26 24.64 -23.14
CA PRO A 3 14.98 23.94 -23.28
C PRO A 3 14.07 24.09 -22.04
N ILE A 4 14.65 23.99 -20.84
CA ILE A 4 13.92 24.16 -19.57
C ILE A 4 13.39 25.59 -19.45
N SER A 5 14.21 26.60 -19.79
CA SER A 5 13.80 27.99 -19.76
C SER A 5 12.64 28.27 -20.74
N ILE A 6 12.67 27.68 -21.93
CA ILE A 6 11.57 27.78 -22.91
C ILE A 6 10.30 27.13 -22.36
N THR A 7 10.39 25.92 -21.79
CA THR A 7 9.24 25.23 -21.20
C THR A 7 8.62 26.03 -20.04
N LEU A 8 9.44 26.56 -19.14
CA LEU A 8 8.96 27.37 -18.02
C LEU A 8 8.35 28.70 -18.48
N PHE A 9 8.93 29.34 -19.51
CA PHE A 9 8.41 30.59 -20.05
C PHE A 9 7.06 30.40 -20.75
N ILE A 10 6.90 29.33 -21.53
CA ILE A 10 5.61 28.95 -22.14
C ILE A 10 4.59 28.64 -21.05
N GLY A 11 4.98 27.86 -20.02
CA GLY A 11 4.12 27.55 -18.89
C GLY A 11 3.66 28.80 -18.13
N TYR A 12 4.56 29.77 -17.92
CA TYR A 12 4.23 31.04 -17.30
C TYR A 12 3.20 31.84 -18.12
N ILE A 13 3.38 31.94 -19.44
CA ILE A 13 2.43 32.63 -20.31
C ILE A 13 1.05 31.95 -20.25
N LEU A 14 1.00 30.63 -20.37
CA LEU A 14 -0.28 29.92 -20.35
C LEU A 14 -1.00 30.08 -19.01
N ILE A 15 -0.31 29.84 -17.89
CA ILE A 15 -0.93 29.84 -16.56
C ILE A 15 -1.27 31.26 -16.10
N TYR A 16 -0.33 32.20 -16.19
CA TYR A 16 -0.48 33.53 -15.56
C TYR A 16 -1.00 34.61 -16.50
N VAL A 17 -0.70 34.54 -17.81
CA VAL A 17 -1.20 35.55 -18.78
C VAL A 17 -2.58 35.13 -19.31
N PHE A 18 -2.74 33.87 -19.70
CA PHE A 18 -4.01 33.36 -20.23
C PHE A 18 -4.96 32.81 -19.16
N ASN A 19 -4.58 32.83 -17.87
CA ASN A 19 -5.35 32.24 -16.77
C ASN A 19 -5.75 30.78 -17.05
N PHE A 20 -4.86 30.04 -17.73
CA PHE A 20 -5.11 28.66 -18.07
C PHE A 20 -4.90 27.76 -16.85
N ASP A 21 -5.98 27.14 -16.38
CA ASP A 21 -5.90 26.16 -15.29
C ASP A 21 -5.39 24.82 -15.82
N PHE A 22 -4.06 24.69 -15.78
CA PHE A 22 -3.37 23.47 -16.18
C PHE A 22 -3.78 22.26 -15.34
N PHE A 23 -4.07 22.48 -14.05
CA PHE A 23 -4.49 21.41 -13.15
C PHE A 23 -5.89 20.91 -13.53
N ALA A 24 -6.83 21.82 -13.80
CA ALA A 24 -8.17 21.47 -14.28
C ALA A 24 -8.13 20.75 -15.64
N MET A 25 -7.24 21.15 -16.57
CA MET A 25 -7.07 20.44 -17.85
C MET A 25 -6.59 19.00 -17.64
N VAL A 26 -5.60 18.79 -16.77
CA VAL A 26 -5.12 17.44 -16.44
C VAL A 26 -6.25 16.62 -15.80
N ILE A 27 -6.96 17.16 -14.81
CA ILE A 27 -8.12 16.47 -14.21
C ILE A 27 -9.15 16.10 -15.28
N TRP A 28 -9.47 17.00 -16.20
CA TRP A 28 -10.45 16.75 -17.25
C TRP A 28 -10.02 15.62 -18.20
N ILE A 29 -8.74 15.58 -18.61
CA ILE A 29 -8.20 14.50 -19.45
C ILE A 29 -8.25 13.14 -18.72
N PHE A 30 -7.98 13.15 -17.41
CA PHE A 30 -7.97 11.94 -16.59
C PHE A 30 -9.32 11.60 -15.96
N SER A 31 -10.36 12.42 -16.13
CA SER A 31 -11.65 12.26 -15.46
C SER A 31 -12.30 10.88 -15.63
N PRO A 32 -12.32 10.25 -16.84
CA PRO A 32 -12.91 8.92 -16.96
C PRO A 32 -12.11 7.86 -16.17
N ILE A 33 -10.80 8.05 -16.03
CA ILE A 33 -9.94 7.15 -15.24
C ILE A 33 -10.17 7.39 -13.75
N THR A 34 -10.31 8.65 -13.32
CA THR A 34 -10.60 8.97 -11.92
C THR A 34 -11.97 8.47 -11.50
N ASP A 35 -12.99 8.58 -12.34
CA ASP A 35 -14.34 8.10 -12.03
C ASP A 35 -14.37 6.57 -11.86
N ILE A 36 -13.72 5.84 -12.78
CA ILE A 36 -13.55 4.39 -12.66
C ILE A 36 -12.79 4.07 -11.37
N ALA A 37 -11.72 4.80 -11.07
CA ALA A 37 -10.90 4.61 -9.88
C ALA A 37 -11.67 4.78 -8.57
N GLN A 38 -12.72 5.61 -8.54
CA GLN A 38 -13.58 5.78 -7.36
C GLN A 38 -14.63 4.67 -7.21
N THR A 39 -14.81 3.78 -8.19
CA THR A 39 -15.66 2.59 -8.03
C THR A 39 -14.94 1.48 -7.28
N LEU A 40 -15.69 0.57 -6.64
CA LEU A 40 -15.13 -0.62 -5.98
C LEU A 40 -14.11 -1.39 -6.85
N PRO A 41 -14.41 -1.81 -8.09
CA PRO A 41 -13.44 -2.52 -8.91
C PRO A 41 -12.22 -1.66 -9.29
N GLY A 42 -12.41 -0.35 -9.49
CA GLY A 42 -11.29 0.55 -9.77
C GLY A 42 -10.36 0.74 -8.57
N PHE A 43 -10.92 0.91 -7.37
CA PHE A 43 -10.15 0.99 -6.12
C PHE A 43 -9.33 -0.27 -5.87
N VAL A 44 -9.97 -1.44 -6.03
CA VAL A 44 -9.29 -2.75 -5.91
C VAL A 44 -8.18 -2.86 -6.94
N LEU A 45 -8.42 -2.47 -8.19
CA LEU A 45 -7.41 -2.53 -9.25
C LEU A 45 -6.20 -1.63 -8.94
N ILE A 46 -6.42 -0.42 -8.44
CA ILE A 46 -5.36 0.51 -8.03
C ILE A 46 -4.52 -0.05 -6.90
N CYS A 47 -5.12 -0.75 -5.94
CA CYS A 47 -4.38 -1.40 -4.86
C CYS A 47 -3.66 -2.68 -5.33
N PHE A 48 -4.24 -3.40 -6.28
CA PHE A 48 -3.75 -4.67 -6.76
C PHE A 48 -2.57 -4.56 -7.73
N LEU A 49 -2.59 -3.61 -8.68
CA LEU A 49 -1.52 -3.44 -9.67
C LEU A 49 -0.11 -3.24 -9.08
N PRO A 50 0.11 -2.41 -8.04
CA PRO A 50 1.42 -2.26 -7.40
C PRO A 50 1.99 -3.58 -6.89
N VAL A 51 1.12 -4.37 -6.27
CA VAL A 51 1.44 -5.65 -5.62
C VAL A 51 1.70 -6.70 -6.70
N LEU A 52 0.91 -6.71 -7.78
CA LEU A 52 1.16 -7.57 -8.93
C LEU A 52 2.55 -7.32 -9.53
N LEU A 53 2.93 -6.05 -9.71
CA LEU A 53 4.25 -5.70 -10.24
C LEU A 53 5.38 -6.18 -9.32
N TYR A 54 5.27 -5.93 -8.00
CA TYR A 54 6.28 -6.41 -7.04
C TYR A 54 6.38 -7.92 -6.98
N SER A 55 5.29 -8.66 -7.24
CA SER A 55 5.30 -10.13 -7.30
C SER A 55 6.28 -10.65 -8.37
N PHE A 56 6.50 -9.86 -9.43
CA PHE A 56 7.48 -10.14 -10.50
C PHE A 56 8.79 -9.36 -10.34
N GLY A 57 9.03 -8.73 -9.19
CA GLY A 57 10.22 -7.91 -8.93
C GLY A 57 10.25 -6.58 -9.69
N ILE A 58 9.13 -6.18 -10.32
CA ILE A 58 9.00 -4.88 -10.95
C ILE A 58 8.59 -3.88 -9.89
N SER A 59 9.29 -2.75 -9.82
CA SER A 59 8.97 -1.73 -8.84
C SER A 59 7.62 -1.08 -9.11
N SER A 60 6.79 -0.94 -8.06
CA SER A 60 5.51 -0.23 -8.14
C SER A 60 5.64 1.27 -8.46
N TRP A 61 6.84 1.85 -8.35
CA TRP A 61 7.09 3.27 -8.64
C TRP A 61 6.67 3.68 -10.06
N ILE A 62 6.57 2.73 -10.99
CA ILE A 62 6.11 2.96 -12.36
C ILE A 62 4.64 3.43 -12.46
N ILE A 63 3.79 3.04 -11.51
CA ILE A 63 2.36 3.43 -11.50
C ILE A 63 2.01 4.49 -10.45
N THR A 64 2.98 4.87 -9.60
CA THR A 64 2.79 5.90 -8.58
C THR A 64 2.31 7.24 -9.14
N PRO A 65 2.81 7.76 -10.29
CA PRO A 65 2.32 9.05 -10.82
C PRO A 65 0.81 9.04 -11.15
N ILE A 66 0.31 7.91 -11.66
CA ILE A 66 -1.10 7.72 -11.98
C ILE A 66 -1.92 7.69 -10.69
N THR A 67 -1.49 6.87 -9.72
CA THR A 67 -2.15 6.75 -8.41
C THR A 67 -2.16 8.08 -7.66
N PHE A 68 -1.05 8.81 -7.69
CA PHE A 68 -0.91 10.14 -7.10
C PHE A 68 -1.86 11.16 -7.69
N THR A 69 -1.97 11.20 -9.02
CA THR A 69 -2.90 12.13 -9.70
C THR A 69 -4.35 11.86 -9.30
N ILE A 70 -4.76 10.58 -9.29
CA ILE A 70 -6.12 10.18 -8.92
C ILE A 70 -6.42 10.54 -7.46
N CYS A 71 -5.54 10.15 -6.55
CA CYS A 71 -5.76 10.31 -5.12
C CYS A 71 -5.69 11.78 -4.68
N LEU A 72 -4.80 12.57 -5.27
CA LEU A 72 -4.68 14.01 -4.97
C LEU A 72 -5.94 14.77 -5.39
N GLY A 73 -6.47 14.48 -6.58
CA GLY A 73 -7.74 15.06 -7.02
C GLY A 73 -8.91 14.66 -6.10
N ALA A 74 -8.94 13.39 -5.68
CA ALA A 74 -9.97 12.85 -4.81
C ALA A 74 -9.99 13.50 -3.42
N ILE A 75 -8.84 13.61 -2.76
CA ILE A 75 -8.77 14.22 -1.43
C ILE A 75 -9.08 15.72 -1.49
N ALA A 76 -8.61 16.44 -2.52
CA ALA A 76 -8.95 17.84 -2.72
C ALA A 76 -10.46 18.06 -2.94
N ALA A 77 -11.10 17.16 -3.70
CA ALA A 77 -12.55 17.19 -3.89
C ALA A 77 -13.32 16.92 -2.58
N ASN A 78 -12.83 16.00 -1.74
CA ASN A 78 -13.41 15.77 -0.41
C ASN A 78 -13.25 16.98 0.50
N THR A 79 -12.06 17.59 0.55
CA THR A 79 -11.82 18.81 1.35
C THR A 79 -12.79 19.92 0.95
N ALA A 80 -12.91 20.20 -0.35
CA ALA A 80 -13.82 21.23 -0.86
C ALA A 80 -15.30 20.92 -0.58
N ALA A 81 -15.70 19.64 -0.64
CA ALA A 81 -17.06 19.23 -0.30
C ALA A 81 -17.37 19.50 1.18
N VAL A 82 -16.48 19.10 2.09
CA VAL A 82 -16.65 19.30 3.54
C VAL A 82 -16.65 20.78 3.91
N GLU A 83 -15.78 21.59 3.29
CA GLU A 83 -15.78 23.06 3.45
C GLU A 83 -17.11 23.69 3.00
N ALA A 84 -17.77 23.12 1.99
CA ALA A 84 -19.10 23.52 1.54
C ALA A 84 -20.27 22.92 2.37
N GLY A 85 -19.97 22.16 3.43
CA GLY A 85 -20.97 21.48 4.28
C GLY A 85 -21.56 20.22 3.66
N LEU A 86 -20.94 19.67 2.62
CA LEU A 86 -21.30 18.39 1.97
C LEU A 86 -20.39 17.26 2.48
N PRO A 87 -20.84 16.00 2.46
CA PRO A 87 -20.01 14.88 2.89
C PRO A 87 -18.87 14.58 1.90
N ALA A 88 -17.75 14.07 2.42
CA ALA A 88 -16.72 13.43 1.60
C ALA A 88 -17.25 12.13 0.96
N THR A 89 -16.92 11.89 -0.31
CA THR A 89 -17.45 10.75 -1.08
C THR A 89 -16.38 9.95 -1.81
N ASN A 90 -15.21 10.55 -2.08
CA ASN A 90 -14.15 9.88 -2.82
C ASN A 90 -13.32 9.00 -1.87
N ILE A 91 -13.36 7.68 -2.06
CA ILE A 91 -12.65 6.71 -1.22
C ILE A 91 -11.22 6.51 -1.69
N THR A 92 -10.96 6.54 -2.99
CA THR A 92 -9.64 6.26 -3.57
C THR A 92 -8.70 7.45 -3.34
N THR A 93 -8.02 7.42 -2.20
CA THR A 93 -7.12 8.46 -1.69
C THR A 93 -5.84 7.82 -1.10
N PHE A 94 -4.76 8.60 -0.95
CA PHE A 94 -3.52 8.09 -0.34
C PHE A 94 -3.74 7.77 1.15
N GLU A 95 -4.57 8.58 1.78
CA GLU A 95 -4.98 8.50 3.17
C GLU A 95 -5.61 7.14 3.47
N VAL A 96 -6.55 6.67 2.63
CA VAL A 96 -7.15 5.34 2.78
C VAL A 96 -6.14 4.22 2.51
N ILE A 97 -5.36 4.35 1.43
CA ILE A 97 -4.52 3.25 0.92
C ILE A 97 -3.25 3.05 1.79
N TYR A 98 -2.53 4.13 2.09
CA TYR A 98 -1.18 4.08 2.66
C TYR A 98 -1.12 4.46 4.14
N CYS A 99 -2.08 5.24 4.64
CA CYS A 99 -2.08 5.73 6.02
C CYS A 99 -3.16 5.06 6.88
N GLY A 100 -4.29 4.69 6.26
CA GLY A 100 -5.47 4.16 6.92
C GLY A 100 -5.40 2.65 7.09
N TRP A 101 -5.78 1.91 6.06
CA TRP A 101 -6.25 0.53 6.25
C TRP A 101 -5.77 -0.50 5.22
N VAL A 102 -5.31 -0.11 4.03
CA VAL A 102 -5.02 -1.09 2.97
C VAL A 102 -3.62 -1.68 3.11
N PHE A 103 -2.58 -0.84 3.00
CA PHE A 103 -1.20 -1.30 2.92
C PHE A 103 -0.51 -1.33 4.29
N ILE A 104 -0.90 -2.31 5.10
CA ILE A 104 -0.40 -2.45 6.47
C ILE A 104 1.01 -3.05 6.49
N GLY A 105 2.01 -2.24 6.79
CA GLY A 105 3.42 -2.64 6.74
C GLY A 105 4.06 -2.44 5.37
N GLY A 106 3.31 -1.84 4.44
CA GLY A 106 3.63 -1.78 3.04
C GLY A 106 2.60 -2.49 2.17
N GLN A 107 2.84 -2.43 0.86
CA GLN A 107 2.00 -3.07 -0.14
C GLN A 107 1.85 -4.58 0.15
N GLY A 108 0.64 -5.12 -0.02
CA GLY A 108 0.31 -6.51 0.28
C GLY A 108 0.17 -6.87 1.77
N GLY A 109 0.18 -5.87 2.65
CA GLY A 109 -0.12 -6.06 4.07
C GLY A 109 0.92 -6.90 4.79
N THR A 110 2.21 -6.56 4.65
CA THR A 110 3.35 -7.41 5.06
C THR A 110 3.70 -7.37 6.54
N LEU A 111 3.16 -6.43 7.34
CA LEU A 111 3.51 -6.33 8.77
C LEU A 111 3.22 -7.64 9.55
N PRO A 112 2.04 -8.29 9.40
CA PRO A 112 1.81 -9.60 10.02
C PRO A 112 2.82 -10.68 9.63
N LEU A 113 3.22 -10.73 8.37
CA LEU A 113 4.26 -11.67 7.90
C LEU A 113 5.57 -11.41 8.63
N VAL A 114 6.00 -10.16 8.74
CA VAL A 114 7.25 -9.77 9.42
C VAL A 114 7.23 -10.12 10.90
N LEU A 115 6.09 -9.93 11.57
CA LEU A 115 5.90 -10.34 12.97
C LEU A 115 6.00 -11.87 13.12
N MET A 116 5.42 -12.64 12.20
CA MET A 116 5.52 -14.10 12.19
C MET A 116 6.95 -14.57 11.94
N MET A 117 7.63 -14.00 10.94
CA MET A 117 9.03 -14.28 10.62
C MET A 117 9.95 -13.98 11.80
N SER A 118 9.77 -12.85 12.48
CA SER A 118 10.59 -12.45 13.64
C SER A 118 10.57 -13.48 14.78
N ARG A 119 9.55 -14.35 14.80
CA ARG A 119 9.34 -15.43 15.78
C ARG A 119 9.45 -16.82 15.16
N SER A 120 9.90 -16.91 13.91
CA SER A 120 10.02 -18.16 13.16
C SER A 120 11.03 -19.11 13.81
N LYS A 121 10.87 -20.42 13.55
CA LYS A 121 11.88 -21.42 13.91
C LYS A 121 13.09 -21.39 12.98
N SER A 122 12.88 -21.10 11.69
CA SER A 122 13.96 -20.95 10.70
C SER A 122 14.86 -19.78 11.09
N GLN A 123 16.17 -20.02 11.09
CA GLN A 123 17.12 -18.96 11.44
C GLN A 123 17.17 -17.90 10.34
N ARG A 124 17.05 -18.31 9.07
CA ARG A 124 16.95 -17.41 7.91
C ARG A 124 15.76 -16.47 8.05
N LEU A 125 14.55 -17.00 8.23
CA LEU A 125 13.34 -16.19 8.35
C LEU A 125 13.36 -15.30 9.60
N LYS A 126 13.87 -15.81 10.72
CA LYS A 126 14.01 -15.02 11.95
C LYS A 126 14.97 -13.84 11.80
N ALA A 127 16.08 -14.03 11.11
CA ALA A 127 17.02 -12.95 10.81
C ALA A 127 16.37 -11.87 9.94
N VAL A 128 15.71 -12.26 8.85
CA VAL A 128 15.00 -11.34 7.95
C VAL A 128 13.87 -10.61 8.68
N GLY A 129 13.03 -11.32 9.43
CA GLY A 129 11.93 -10.71 10.18
C GLY A 129 12.42 -9.66 11.17
N LYS A 130 13.47 -9.95 11.95
CA LYS A 130 14.03 -8.97 12.90
C LYS A 130 14.66 -7.76 12.20
N ALA A 131 15.36 -7.97 11.08
CA ALA A 131 15.97 -6.89 10.31
C ALA A 131 14.94 -5.97 9.65
N THR A 132 13.79 -6.51 9.28
CA THR A 132 12.74 -5.79 8.53
C THR A 132 11.63 -5.23 9.42
N LEU A 133 11.52 -5.64 10.69
CA LEU A 133 10.48 -5.22 11.62
C LEU A 133 10.35 -3.69 11.74
N VAL A 134 11.47 -2.99 11.97
CA VAL A 134 11.44 -1.53 12.10
C VAL A 134 11.02 -0.89 10.77
N PRO A 135 11.67 -1.16 9.62
CA PRO A 135 11.19 -0.68 8.32
C PRO A 135 9.69 -0.88 8.08
N SER A 136 9.16 -2.07 8.39
CA SER A 136 7.75 -2.39 8.18
C SER A 136 6.80 -1.60 9.07
N ILE A 137 7.18 -1.24 10.31
CA ILE A 137 6.35 -0.35 11.15
C ILE A 137 6.15 1.02 10.47
N PHE A 138 7.16 1.48 9.71
CA PHE A 138 7.13 2.73 8.96
C PHE A 138 6.75 2.52 7.48
N ASN A 139 6.04 1.43 7.15
CA ASN A 139 5.58 1.07 5.79
C ASN A 139 6.67 0.98 4.72
N ILE A 140 7.93 0.76 5.11
CA ILE A 140 9.03 0.53 4.18
C ILE A 140 9.04 -0.97 3.82
N ASN A 141 8.70 -1.28 2.57
CA ASN A 141 8.31 -2.64 2.18
C ASN A 141 9.42 -3.41 1.44
N GLU A 142 10.27 -2.72 0.69
CA GLU A 142 11.31 -3.34 -0.15
C GLU A 142 12.20 -4.34 0.60
N PRO A 143 12.65 -4.05 1.84
CA PRO A 143 13.44 -5.02 2.61
C PRO A 143 12.71 -6.35 2.83
N VAL A 144 11.38 -6.35 2.95
CA VAL A 144 10.57 -7.56 3.13
C VAL A 144 10.42 -8.29 1.81
N ILE A 145 10.05 -7.56 0.74
CA ILE A 145 9.81 -8.13 -0.59
C ILE A 145 11.04 -8.85 -1.12
N PHE A 146 12.22 -8.24 -0.97
CA PHE A 146 13.47 -8.81 -1.47
C PHE A 146 14.20 -9.68 -0.44
N GLY A 147 14.05 -9.40 0.86
CA GLY A 147 14.69 -10.18 1.92
C GLY A 147 14.01 -11.52 2.22
N THR A 148 12.69 -11.61 2.05
CA THR A 148 11.89 -12.86 2.22
C THR A 148 11.66 -13.58 0.89
N PRO A 149 12.46 -13.25 -0.12
CA PRO A 149 12.09 -13.23 -1.55
C PRO A 149 10.60 -13.49 -1.82
N ILE A 150 9.73 -12.52 -1.51
CA ILE A 150 8.30 -12.60 -1.92
C ILE A 150 8.22 -12.54 -3.45
N ALA A 151 9.01 -11.66 -4.06
CA ALA A 151 9.16 -11.64 -5.51
C ALA A 151 9.64 -13.01 -6.00
N TRP A 152 8.96 -13.55 -7.01
CA TRP A 152 9.24 -14.87 -7.61
C TRP A 152 9.01 -16.11 -6.72
N ASN A 153 8.46 -15.96 -5.52
CA ASN A 153 8.09 -17.10 -4.67
C ASN A 153 6.59 -17.36 -4.72
N PHE A 154 6.18 -18.38 -5.48
CA PHE A 154 4.76 -18.70 -5.66
C PHE A 154 4.01 -18.97 -4.35
N THR A 155 4.67 -19.52 -3.32
CA THR A 155 4.06 -19.73 -2.00
C THR A 155 3.67 -18.40 -1.35
N LEU A 156 4.51 -17.36 -1.50
CA LEU A 156 4.30 -16.05 -0.87
C LEU A 156 3.58 -15.04 -1.77
N ILE A 157 3.63 -15.21 -3.09
CA ILE A 157 2.86 -14.37 -4.03
C ILE A 157 1.37 -14.53 -3.82
N ILE A 158 0.88 -15.74 -3.54
CA ILE A 158 -0.55 -16.00 -3.35
C ILE A 158 -1.16 -15.14 -2.22
N PRO A 159 -0.67 -15.20 -0.96
CA PRO A 159 -1.21 -14.35 0.11
C PRO A 159 -0.98 -12.86 -0.16
N PHE A 160 0.13 -12.49 -0.80
CA PHE A 160 0.44 -11.10 -1.18
C PHE A 160 -0.62 -10.51 -2.12
N LEU A 161 -1.02 -11.27 -3.16
CA LEU A 161 -2.09 -10.91 -4.08
C LEU A 161 -3.47 -10.96 -3.41
N LEU A 162 -3.75 -11.98 -2.60
CA LEU A 162 -5.03 -12.12 -1.91
C LEU A 162 -5.31 -10.96 -0.96
N ASN A 163 -4.34 -10.54 -0.15
CA ASN A 163 -4.49 -9.36 0.70
C ASN A 163 -4.82 -8.11 -0.10
N SER A 164 -4.20 -7.96 -1.26
CA SER A 164 -4.38 -6.80 -2.15
C SER A 164 -5.68 -6.84 -2.95
N LEU A 165 -6.47 -7.90 -2.79
CA LEU A 165 -7.85 -7.99 -3.27
C LEU A 165 -8.83 -7.85 -2.10
N ILE A 166 -8.66 -8.66 -1.06
CA ILE A 166 -9.62 -8.79 0.04
C ILE A 166 -9.64 -7.55 0.92
N ILE A 167 -8.47 -7.00 1.29
CA ILE A 167 -8.41 -5.85 2.19
C ILE A 167 -9.03 -4.60 1.55
N PRO A 168 -8.67 -4.20 0.30
CA PRO A 168 -9.34 -3.08 -0.36
C PRO A 168 -10.86 -3.27 -0.48
N ILE A 169 -11.36 -4.48 -0.77
CA ILE A 169 -12.81 -4.74 -0.82
C ILE A 169 -13.45 -4.43 0.52
N ILE A 170 -12.91 -4.95 1.62
CA ILE A 170 -13.45 -4.73 2.97
C ILE A 170 -13.44 -3.25 3.32
N VAL A 171 -12.31 -2.58 3.11
CA VAL A 171 -12.15 -1.15 3.42
C VAL A 171 -13.14 -0.31 2.62
N TYR A 172 -13.26 -0.56 1.31
CA TYR A 172 -14.20 0.17 0.47
C TYR A 172 -15.65 -0.04 0.90
N LEU A 173 -16.06 -1.28 1.21
CA LEU A 173 -17.41 -1.59 1.66
C LEU A 173 -17.73 -0.93 3.01
N VAL A 174 -16.77 -0.91 3.93
CA VAL A 174 -16.92 -0.25 5.23
C VAL A 174 -17.09 1.26 5.09
N LEU A 175 -16.23 1.91 4.28
CA LEU A 175 -16.28 3.35 4.06
C LEU A 175 -17.55 3.76 3.29
N SER A 176 -17.91 3.01 2.24
CA SER A 176 -19.14 3.28 1.47
C SER A 176 -20.43 3.03 2.25
N ALA A 177 -20.40 2.13 3.24
CA ALA A 177 -21.51 1.94 4.18
C ALA A 177 -21.61 3.04 5.26
N GLY A 178 -20.63 3.95 5.35
CA GLY A 178 -20.61 5.02 6.34
C GLY A 178 -20.32 4.55 7.77
N TRP A 179 -19.77 3.34 7.96
CA TRP A 179 -19.39 2.87 9.30
C TRP A 179 -18.10 3.55 9.81
N VAL A 180 -17.21 3.91 8.87
CA VAL A 180 -16.00 4.72 9.10
C VAL A 180 -16.06 5.93 8.16
N SER A 181 -15.70 7.10 8.67
CA SER A 181 -15.67 8.33 7.87
C SER A 181 -14.63 8.26 6.75
N ILE A 182 -15.01 8.78 5.57
CA ILE A 182 -14.11 8.93 4.43
C ILE A 182 -13.16 10.10 4.70
N PRO A 183 -11.83 9.93 4.55
CA PRO A 183 -10.88 11.02 4.75
C PRO A 183 -11.15 12.23 3.86
N ASP A 184 -11.09 13.40 4.46
CA ASP A 184 -11.37 14.70 3.86
C ASP A 184 -10.20 15.69 3.95
N THR A 185 -9.19 15.36 4.74
CA THR A 185 -8.02 16.21 4.95
C THR A 185 -6.78 15.56 4.35
N LEU A 186 -6.02 16.34 3.57
CA LEU A 186 -4.76 15.90 3.00
C LEU A 186 -3.77 15.50 4.11
N PHE A 187 -3.32 14.24 4.08
CA PHE A 187 -2.33 13.71 5.00
C PHE A 187 -1.36 12.76 4.26
N SER A 188 -0.19 13.29 3.90
CA SER A 188 0.78 12.59 3.05
C SER A 188 2.00 11.99 3.78
N ILE A 189 1.92 11.78 5.11
CA ILE A 189 3.02 11.19 5.90
C ILE A 189 2.78 9.68 6.09
N TYR A 190 2.98 8.92 5.02
CA TYR A 190 2.69 7.47 4.98
C TYR A 190 3.74 6.60 5.70
N GLN A 191 4.89 7.16 6.07
CA GLN A 191 5.90 6.45 6.86
C GLN A 191 5.59 6.45 8.36
N MET A 192 4.54 7.13 8.82
CA MET A 192 4.22 7.11 10.25
C MET A 192 3.71 5.73 10.69
N PRO A 193 3.99 5.28 11.94
CA PRO A 193 3.41 4.04 12.45
C PRO A 193 1.89 4.02 12.30
N LEU A 194 1.38 2.98 11.64
CA LEU A 194 0.01 2.94 11.14
C LEU A 194 -1.09 3.24 12.16
N PRO A 195 -1.08 2.74 13.41
CA PRO A 195 -2.13 3.09 14.37
C PRO A 195 -2.24 4.60 14.60
N ILE A 196 -1.11 5.31 14.57
CA ILE A 196 -1.06 6.77 14.70
C ILE A 196 -1.56 7.42 13.41
N ALA A 197 -1.15 6.89 12.25
CA ALA A 197 -1.57 7.38 10.94
C ALA A 197 -3.08 7.24 10.71
N THR A 198 -3.64 6.08 11.05
CA THR A 198 -5.08 5.81 10.99
C THR A 198 -5.85 6.81 11.87
N TRP A 199 -5.39 7.09 13.09
CA TRP A 199 -6.05 8.06 13.97
C TRP A 199 -5.97 9.49 13.42
N LEU A 200 -4.85 9.89 12.83
CA LEU A 200 -4.70 11.23 12.27
C LEU A 200 -5.50 11.43 10.98
N VAL A 201 -5.67 10.37 10.19
CA VAL A 201 -6.51 10.36 8.99
C VAL A 201 -8.01 10.30 9.34
N CYS A 202 -8.36 9.56 10.38
CA CYS A 202 -9.73 9.38 10.85
C CYS A 202 -9.72 9.34 12.39
N PRO A 203 -9.94 10.49 13.07
CA PRO A 203 -9.86 10.60 14.53
C PRO A 203 -11.13 10.04 15.21
N GLU A 204 -11.50 8.83 14.82
CA GLU A 204 -12.68 8.11 15.28
C GLU A 204 -12.30 6.70 15.73
N VAL A 205 -13.00 6.20 16.74
CA VAL A 205 -12.75 4.85 17.28
C VAL A 205 -13.02 3.78 16.22
N GLN A 206 -14.02 3.99 15.37
CA GLN A 206 -14.40 3.10 14.28
C GLN A 206 -13.23 2.89 13.30
N GLY A 207 -12.45 3.94 13.02
CA GLY A 207 -11.24 3.85 12.19
C GLY A 207 -10.19 2.91 12.79
N LEU A 208 -9.97 2.99 14.11
CA LEU A 208 -9.05 2.08 14.81
C LEU A 208 -9.59 0.64 14.91
N ILE A 209 -10.90 0.46 15.06
CA ILE A 209 -11.51 -0.87 15.03
C ILE A 209 -11.35 -1.50 13.64
N LEU A 210 -11.63 -0.74 12.57
CA LEU A 210 -11.39 -1.21 11.20
C LEU A 210 -9.92 -1.61 11.03
N PHE A 211 -8.97 -0.78 11.48
CA PHE A 211 -7.55 -1.11 11.47
C PHE A 211 -7.24 -2.44 12.16
N ALA A 212 -7.75 -2.66 13.37
CA ALA A 212 -7.56 -3.93 14.06
C ALA A 212 -8.13 -5.13 13.27
N VAL A 213 -9.32 -4.96 12.67
CA VAL A 213 -9.95 -6.00 11.83
C VAL A 213 -9.10 -6.32 10.61
N VAL A 214 -8.62 -5.32 9.87
CA VAL A 214 -7.79 -5.56 8.68
C VAL A 214 -6.42 -6.15 9.03
N VAL A 215 -5.83 -5.83 10.19
CA VAL A 215 -4.62 -6.50 10.69
C VAL A 215 -4.88 -7.99 10.94
N VAL A 216 -6.00 -8.33 11.58
CA VAL A 216 -6.39 -9.72 11.84
C VAL A 216 -6.59 -10.48 10.53
N ILE A 217 -7.31 -9.89 9.56
CA ILE A 217 -7.57 -10.54 8.27
C ILE A 217 -6.29 -10.74 7.47
N ASN A 218 -5.41 -9.73 7.41
CA ASN A 218 -4.08 -9.88 6.80
C ASN A 218 -3.30 -11.02 7.46
N SER A 219 -3.34 -11.10 8.79
CA SER A 219 -2.66 -12.17 9.55
C SER A 219 -3.20 -13.55 9.19
N LEU A 220 -4.52 -13.70 9.11
CA LEU A 220 -5.17 -14.96 8.74
C LEU A 220 -4.85 -15.40 7.32
N ILE A 221 -4.77 -14.45 6.37
CA ILE A 221 -4.40 -14.73 4.98
C ILE A 221 -2.92 -15.14 4.89
N TRP A 222 -2.01 -14.43 5.57
CA TRP A 222 -0.59 -14.76 5.54
C TRP A 222 -0.24 -16.06 6.25
N PHE A 223 -0.93 -16.38 7.35
CA PHE A 223 -0.58 -17.47 8.26
C PHE A 223 -0.34 -18.83 7.58
N PRO A 224 -1.29 -19.40 6.79
CA PRO A 224 -1.09 -20.73 6.21
C PRO A 224 0.11 -20.79 5.25
N PHE A 225 0.31 -19.74 4.45
CA PHE A 225 1.41 -19.67 3.48
C PHE A 225 2.76 -19.42 4.16
N PHE A 226 2.77 -18.61 5.22
CA PHE A 226 3.95 -18.45 6.07
C PHE A 226 4.36 -19.80 6.68
N LYS A 227 3.41 -20.58 7.22
CA LYS A 227 3.71 -21.90 7.79
C LYS A 227 4.24 -22.88 6.75
N ALA A 228 3.69 -22.87 5.54
CA ALA A 228 4.19 -23.68 4.43
C ALA A 228 5.62 -23.28 4.03
N TYR A 229 5.89 -21.98 3.91
CA TYR A 229 7.22 -21.49 3.56
C TYR A 229 8.25 -21.69 4.68
N GLU A 230 7.85 -21.53 5.94
CA GLU A 230 8.69 -21.83 7.10
C GLU A 230 9.14 -23.29 7.11
N HIS A 231 8.25 -24.22 6.76
CA HIS A 231 8.60 -25.63 6.64
C HIS A 231 9.67 -25.87 5.58
N GLN A 232 9.50 -25.29 4.39
CA GLN A 232 10.47 -25.39 3.30
C GLN A 232 11.84 -24.86 3.74
N CYS A 233 11.87 -23.70 4.41
CA CYS A 233 13.11 -23.12 4.91
C CYS A 233 13.81 -24.01 5.95
N LEU A 234 13.05 -24.68 6.82
CA LEU A 234 13.60 -25.58 7.84
C LEU A 234 14.19 -26.86 7.22
N GLU A 235 13.55 -27.39 6.17
CA GLU A 235 14.06 -28.54 5.42
C GLU A 235 15.37 -28.17 4.71
N GLU A 236 15.42 -27.01 4.06
CA GLU A 236 16.64 -26.48 3.43
C GLU A 236 17.78 -26.26 4.45
N GLU A 237 17.48 -25.68 5.62
CA GLU A 237 18.46 -25.46 6.68
C GLU A 237 19.00 -26.77 7.25
N ALA A 238 18.17 -27.81 7.38
CA ALA A 238 18.60 -29.12 7.84
C ALA A 238 19.49 -29.83 6.82
N GLN A 239 19.12 -29.80 5.53
CA GLN A 239 19.94 -30.37 4.46
C GLN A 239 21.31 -29.70 4.35
N GLN A 240 21.37 -28.38 4.48
CA GLN A 240 22.64 -27.63 4.45
C GLN A 240 23.55 -28.00 5.62
N GLN A 241 22.98 -28.29 6.79
CA GLN A 241 23.75 -28.74 7.94
C GLN A 241 24.30 -30.16 7.73
N ASP A 242 23.48 -31.08 7.23
CA ASP A 242 23.91 -32.45 6.92
C ASP A 242 25.02 -32.48 5.86
N ASP A 243 24.88 -31.69 4.78
CA ASP A 243 25.89 -31.57 3.72
C ASP A 243 27.21 -30.97 4.23
N PHE A 244 27.12 -29.99 5.14
CA PHE A 244 28.29 -29.40 5.78
C PHE A 244 29.01 -30.40 6.66
N ASP A 245 28.28 -31.15 7.49
CA ASP A 245 28.86 -32.16 8.38
C ASP A 245 29.53 -33.29 7.57
N LEU A 246 28.93 -33.73 6.46
CA LEU A 246 29.53 -34.68 5.52
C LEU A 246 30.80 -34.16 4.83
N SER A 247 30.93 -32.85 4.62
CA SER A 247 32.14 -32.27 4.01
C SER A 247 33.36 -32.21 4.95
N LEU A 248 33.14 -32.44 6.25
CA LEU A 248 34.17 -32.43 7.29
C LEU A 248 34.71 -33.84 7.61
N GLU A 249 34.05 -34.90 7.14
CA GLU A 249 34.48 -36.31 7.26
C GLU A 249 35.42 -36.74 6.12
#